data_AF-A0A3G6RR48-F1
#
_entry.id   AF-A0A3G6RR48-F1
#
_cell.length_a   1.000
_cell.length_b   1.000
_cell.length_c   1.000
_cell.angle_alpha   90.00
_cell.angle_beta   90.00
_cell.angle_gamma   90.00
#
_symmetry.space_group_name_H-M   'P 1'
#
loop_
_entity.id
_entity.type
_entity.pdbx_description
1 polymer ?
#
loop_
_entity_poly.entity_id
_entity_poly.type
_entity_poly.pdbx_seq_one_letter_code
_entity_poly.pdbx_strand_id
1 'polypeptide(L)' 'MADIYKFKGVDLRTATVYDVAAVLDDHPAFLVSPDHELSDEQERILSLYSYAEEYNLTDLIKQLEEIYKDELTSIL' A
#
# COMPACT_ATOMS: atom_id res chain seq x y z
N MET A 1 7.58 11.21 -17.48
CA MET A 1 6.36 10.70 -16.81
C MET A 1 6.84 10.15 -15.49
N ALA A 2 6.27 10.59 -14.36
CA ALA A 2 6.58 9.97 -13.07
C ALA A 2 6.17 8.50 -13.16
N ASP A 3 7.06 7.60 -12.73
CA ASP A 3 6.80 6.17 -12.73
C ASP A 3 5.78 5.91 -11.62
N ILE A 4 4.49 5.90 -11.95
CA ILE A 4 3.38 5.80 -10.98
C ILE A 4 3.50 4.55 -10.11
N TYR A 5 4.19 3.53 -10.62
CA TYR A 5 4.47 2.28 -9.94
C TYR A 5 5.55 2.38 -8.85
N LYS A 6 6.23 3.52 -8.72
CA LYS A 6 7.31 3.69 -7.75
C LYS A 6 6.98 4.73 -6.70
N PHE A 7 7.07 4.31 -5.44
CA PHE A 7 7.05 5.21 -4.29
C PHE A 7 8.46 5.25 -3.68
N LYS A 8 9.12 6.41 -3.75
CA LYS A 8 10.50 6.58 -3.21
C LYS A 8 11.49 5.50 -3.65
N GLY A 9 11.33 4.97 -4.87
CA GLY A 9 12.17 3.91 -5.44
C GLY A 9 11.67 2.48 -5.22
N VAL A 10 10.61 2.28 -4.44
CA VAL A 10 9.96 1.00 -4.17
C VAL A 10 8.89 0.70 -5.23
N ASP A 11 8.94 -0.45 -5.89
CA ASP A 11 7.94 -0.87 -6.89
C ASP A 11 6.68 -1.41 -6.20
N LEU A 12 5.60 -0.62 -6.22
CA LEU A 12 4.33 -0.91 -5.55
C LEU A 12 3.61 -2.15 -6.08
N ARG A 13 4.00 -2.66 -7.26
CA ARG A 13 3.45 -3.90 -7.86
C ARG A 13 3.88 -5.16 -7.14
N THR A 14 5.00 -5.11 -6.44
CA THR A 14 5.58 -6.26 -5.75
C THR A 14 5.92 -5.98 -4.29
N ALA A 15 5.94 -4.70 -3.90
CA ALA A 15 6.29 -4.30 -2.56
C ALA A 15 5.25 -4.72 -1.53
N THR A 16 5.75 -4.94 -0.32
CA THR A 16 4.98 -5.10 0.91
C THR A 16 5.06 -3.82 1.74
N VAL A 17 4.26 -3.75 2.82
CA VAL A 17 4.33 -2.65 3.78
C VAL A 17 5.74 -2.47 4.38
N TYR A 18 6.50 -3.56 4.51
CA TYR A 18 7.86 -3.53 5.04
C TYR A 18 8.85 -2.84 4.10
N ASP A 19 8.71 -3.04 2.80
CA ASP A 19 9.57 -2.39 1.80
C ASP A 19 9.34 -0.87 1.79
N VAL A 20 8.08 -0.45 1.92
CA VAL A 20 7.71 0.97 2.02
C VAL A 20 8.18 1.58 3.34
N ALA A 21 7.99 0.87 4.46
CA ALA A 21 8.47 1.34 5.77
C ALA A 21 10.00 1.46 5.83
N ALA A 22 10.73 0.57 5.15
CA ALA A 22 12.19 0.61 5.10
C ALA A 22 12.75 1.88 4.43
N VAL A 23 11.96 2.59 3.62
CA VAL A 23 12.32 3.87 3.00
C VAL A 23 11.71 5.09 3.69
N LEU A 24 11.04 4.88 4.83
CA LEU A 24 10.38 5.89 5.64
C LEU A 24 10.81 5.74 7.12
N ASP A 25 11.94 6.35 7.46
CA ASP A 25 12.61 6.19 8.77
C ASP A 25 11.70 6.39 10.01
N ASP A 26 10.68 7.25 9.92
CA ASP A 26 9.78 7.60 11.04
C ASP A 26 8.43 6.84 11.03
N HIS A 27 8.22 5.91 10.09
CA HIS A 27 6.92 5.26 9.88
C HIS A 27 7.04 3.73 9.97
N PRO A 28 7.05 3.15 11.18
CA PRO A 28 7.23 1.71 11.34
C PRO A 28 6.11 0.92 10.68
N ALA A 29 6.46 -0.22 10.05
CA ALA A 29 5.47 -1.14 9.50
C ALA A 29 4.57 -1.71 10.61
N PHE A 30 3.30 -1.89 10.31
CA PHE A 30 2.34 -2.56 11.17
C PHE A 30 1.56 -3.61 10.38
N LEU A 31 0.93 -4.53 11.12
CA LEU A 31 0.11 -5.59 10.55
C LEU A 31 -1.34 -5.14 10.50
N VAL A 32 -1.99 -5.43 9.38
CA VAL A 32 -3.44 -5.30 9.21
C VAL A 32 -4.03 -6.69 9.21
N SER A 33 -5.04 -6.91 10.05
CA SER A 33 -5.80 -8.15 10.09
C SER A 33 -7.21 -7.87 9.58
N PRO A 34 -7.55 -8.26 8.34
CA PRO A 34 -8.90 -8.06 7.81
C PRO A 34 -9.93 -8.91 8.57
N ASP A 35 -11.16 -8.43 8.63
CA ASP A 35 -12.28 -9.13 9.29
C ASP A 35 -12.81 -10.33 8.48
N HIS A 36 -12.40 -10.46 7.22
CA HIS A 36 -12.80 -11.51 6.30
C HIS A 36 -11.59 -12.08 5.54
N GLU A 37 -11.77 -13.27 4.98
CA GLU A 37 -10.72 -13.94 4.21
C GLU A 37 -10.48 -13.19 2.89
N LEU A 38 -9.26 -12.70 2.72
CA LEU A 38 -8.77 -12.04 1.51
C LEU A 38 -7.72 -12.95 0.85
N SER A 39 -7.51 -12.77 -0.45
CA SER A 39 -6.33 -13.36 -1.10
C SER A 39 -5.05 -12.66 -0.65
N ASP A 40 -3.91 -13.34 -0.72
CA ASP A 40 -2.59 -12.78 -0.39
C ASP A 40 -2.34 -11.41 -1.05
N GLU A 41 -2.79 -11.24 -2.29
CA GLU A 41 -2.64 -9.99 -3.04
C GLU A 41 -3.55 -8.89 -2.49
N GLN A 42 -4.80 -9.21 -2.15
CA GLN A 42 -5.72 -8.27 -1.52
C GLN A 42 -5.24 -7.85 -0.13
N GLU A 43 -4.71 -8.79 0.67
CA GLU A 43 -4.11 -8.47 1.97
C GLU A 43 -2.90 -7.55 1.83
N ARG A 44 -2.05 -7.79 0.82
CA ARG A 44 -0.91 -6.94 0.51
C ARG A 44 -1.34 -5.53 0.14
N ILE A 45 -2.32 -5.39 -0.75
CA ILE A 45 -2.87 -4.09 -1.18
C ILE A 45 -3.53 -3.37 -0.01
N LEU A 46 -4.34 -4.07 0.79
CA LEU A 46 -4.98 -3.52 1.99
C LEU A 46 -3.93 -3.02 2.99
N SER A 47 -2.90 -3.82 3.27
CA SER A 47 -1.83 -3.45 4.20
C SER A 47 -1.10 -2.19 3.75
N LEU A 48 -0.80 -2.07 2.46
CA LEU A 48 -0.18 -0.87 1.88
C LEU A 48 -1.10 0.36 1.99
N TYR A 49 -2.39 0.19 1.68
CA TYR A 49 -3.36 1.27 1.70
C TYR A 49 -3.63 1.77 3.13
N SER A 50 -3.91 0.87 4.07
CA SER A 50 -4.10 1.23 5.48
C SER A 50 -2.85 1.88 6.09
N TYR A 51 -1.65 1.41 5.73
CA TYR A 51 -0.40 2.05 6.13
C TYR A 51 -0.28 3.48 5.60
N ALA A 52 -0.66 3.70 4.34
CA ALA A 52 -0.66 5.03 3.73
C ALA A 52 -1.68 5.95 4.41
N GLU A 53 -2.86 5.45 4.77
CA GLU A 53 -3.89 6.21 5.50
C GLU A 53 -3.46 6.57 6.92
N GLU A 54 -3.00 5.60 7.70
CA GLU A 54 -2.54 5.80 9.09
C GLU A 54 -1.50 6.91 9.18
N TYR A 55 -0.57 6.94 8.24
CA TYR A 55 0.51 7.92 8.18
C TYR A 55 0.24 9.12 7.28
N ASN A 56 -0.97 9.28 6.76
CA ASN A 56 -1.38 10.39 5.89
C ASN A 56 -0.46 10.58 4.67
N LEU A 57 0.05 9.48 4.09
CA LEU A 57 0.93 9.48 2.93
C LEU A 57 0.14 9.70 1.64
N THR A 58 -0.36 10.92 1.43
CA THR A 58 -1.28 11.25 0.33
C THR A 58 -0.77 10.86 -1.05
N ASP A 59 0.54 10.97 -1.30
CA ASP A 59 1.12 10.58 -2.58
C ASP A 59 1.07 9.06 -2.79
N LEU A 60 1.31 8.27 -1.73
CA LEU A 60 1.20 6.81 -1.77
C LEU A 60 -0.26 6.38 -1.96
N ILE A 61 -1.21 7.01 -1.25
CA ILE A 61 -2.65 6.75 -1.40
C ILE A 61 -3.05 6.92 -2.87
N LYS A 62 -2.75 8.07 -3.48
CA LYS A 62 -3.09 8.34 -4.88
C LYS A 62 -2.48 7.32 -5.84
N GLN A 63 -1.22 6.92 -5.61
CA GLN A 63 -0.57 5.91 -6.43
C GLN A 63 -1.25 4.55 -6.30
N LEU A 64 -1.60 4.13 -5.08
CA LEU A 64 -2.31 2.87 -4.84
C LEU A 64 -3.72 2.88 -5.45
N GLU A 65 -4.46 3.98 -5.32
CA GLU A 65 -5.77 4.16 -5.96
C GLU A 65 -5.68 4.12 -7.49
N GLU A 66 -4.60 4.63 -8.08
CA GLU A 66 -4.40 4.60 -9.53
C GLU A 66 -4.01 3.21 -10.03
N ILE A 67 -3.19 2.47 -9.27
CA ILE A 67 -2.71 1.14 -9.66
C ILE A 67 -3.75 0.04 -9.39
N TYR A 68 -4.45 0.12 -8.25
CA TYR A 68 -5.27 -0.98 -7.69
C TYR A 68 -6.73 -0.57 -7.47
N LYS A 69 -7.26 0.29 -8.32
CA LYS A 69 -8.62 0.83 -8.18
C LYS A 69 -9.67 -0.26 -8.00
N ASP A 70 -9.59 -1.30 -8.84
CA ASP A 70 -10.60 -2.36 -8.89
C ASP A 70 -10.47 -3.28 -7.66
N GLU A 71 -9.23 -3.61 -7.25
CA GLU A 71 -8.94 -4.39 -6.06
C GLU A 71 -9.38 -3.66 -4.79
N LEU A 72 -9.06 -2.37 -4.65
CA LEU A 72 -9.47 -1.57 -3.50
C LEU A 72 -10.99 -1.47 -3.39
N THR A 73 -11.70 -1.34 -4.51
CA THR A 73 -13.18 -1.36 -4.53
C THR A 73 -13.75 -2.72 -4.12
N SER A 74 -12.99 -3.80 -4.27
CA SER A 74 -13.39 -5.14 -3.84
C SER A 74 -13.08 -5.46 -2.38
N ILE A 75 -12.18 -4.68 -1.75
CA ILE A 75 -11.69 -4.88 -0.38
C ILE A 75 -12.40 -3.95 0.62
N LEU A 76 -12.54 -2.66 0.27
CA LEU A 76 -13.08 -1.58 1.11
C LEU A 76 -14.61 -1.47 0.99
#